data_AF-A0A8T1SDQ9-F1
#
_entry.id   AF-A0A8T1SDQ9-F1
#
_cell.length_a   1.000
_cell.length_b   1.000
_cell.length_c   1.000
_cell.angle_alpha   90.00
_cell.angle_beta   90.00
_cell.angle_gamma   90.00
#
_symmetry.space_group_name_H-M   'P 1'
#
loop_
_entity.id
_entity.type
_entity.pdbx_description
1 polymer ?
#
loop_
_entity_poly.entity_id
_entity_poly.type
_entity_poly.pdbx_seq_one_letter_code
_entity_poly.pdbx_strand_id
1 'polypeptide(L)'
;MAAGRKGLTLDSVNPGVKGTSPPTLGPLLGRAWQIQRQLAQGEEKPFREVIWCHSGDPHAAGRRPVTFLRQVRSKDPPCSPWGAQRAAGPAGMPPTSPPAAPCVRGNS
;
A
#
# COMPACT_ATOMS: atom_id res chain seq x y z
N MET A 1 7.61 33.97 18.69
CA MET A 1 8.59 33.05 18.08
C MET A 1 7.88 31.73 17.79
N ALA A 2 7.45 31.49 16.55
CA ALA A 2 6.69 30.29 16.20
C ALA A 2 7.63 29.07 16.22
N ALA A 3 7.32 28.09 17.07
CA ALA A 3 8.00 26.80 17.06
C ALA A 3 7.78 26.14 15.67
N GLY A 4 8.85 26.07 14.88
CA GLY A 4 8.81 25.52 13.53
C GLY A 4 8.29 24.09 13.54
N ARG A 5 7.29 23.82 12.70
CA ARG A 5 6.78 22.47 12.46
C ARG A 5 7.96 21.57 12.08
N LYS A 6 8.15 20.47 12.80
CA LYS A 6 9.14 19.43 12.48
C LYS A 6 8.66 18.67 11.24
N GLY A 7 8.75 19.31 10.08
CA GLY A 7 8.38 18.75 8.79
C GLY A 7 9.61 18.66 7.89
N LEU A 8 9.77 17.55 7.20
CA LEU A 8 10.75 17.43 6.13
C LEU A 8 10.39 18.42 5.02
N THR A 9 11.28 19.38 4.75
CA THR A 9 11.20 20.29 3.60
C THR A 9 12.19 19.82 2.54
N LEU A 10 11.97 20.22 1.28
CA LEU A 10 12.94 19.90 0.23
C LEU A 10 14.34 20.40 0.59
N ASP A 11 14.47 21.52 1.28
CA ASP A 11 15.77 22.02 1.75
C ASP A 11 16.44 21.09 2.77
N SER A 12 15.65 20.47 3.68
CA SER A 12 16.16 19.60 4.75
C SER A 12 16.46 18.16 4.33
N VAL A 13 16.11 17.74 3.10
CA VAL A 13 16.35 16.38 2.60
C VAL A 13 17.83 16.18 2.25
N ASN A 14 18.33 14.95 2.44
CA ASN A 14 19.68 14.54 2.05
C ASN A 14 19.95 14.85 0.55
N PRO A 15 21.02 15.59 0.22
CA PRO A 15 21.36 15.91 -1.18
C PRO A 15 21.58 14.67 -2.05
N GLY A 16 22.05 13.56 -1.50
CA GLY A 16 22.19 12.29 -2.23
C GLY A 16 20.86 11.71 -2.69
N VAL A 17 19.76 11.99 -1.98
CA VAL A 17 18.40 11.60 -2.38
C VAL A 17 17.85 12.56 -3.44
N LYS A 18 18.23 13.85 -3.39
CA LYS A 18 17.82 14.86 -4.38
C LYS A 18 18.42 14.61 -5.75
N GLY A 19 19.66 14.12 -5.80
CA GLY A 19 20.38 13.82 -7.05
C GLY A 19 20.03 12.48 -7.69
N THR A 20 19.23 11.65 -7.02
CA THR A 20 18.84 10.34 -7.56
C THR A 20 17.94 10.54 -8.78
N SER A 21 18.38 10.01 -9.92
CA SER A 21 17.53 9.98 -11.11
C SER A 21 16.23 9.24 -10.81
N PRO A 22 15.07 9.75 -11.25
CA PRO A 22 13.86 8.95 -11.23
C PRO A 22 14.11 7.64 -12.02
N PRO A 23 13.39 6.56 -11.68
CA PRO A 23 13.54 5.28 -12.37
C PRO A 23 13.42 5.46 -13.89
N THR A 24 14.00 4.56 -14.67
CA THR A 24 14.08 4.64 -16.15
C THR A 24 12.73 4.90 -16.83
N LEU A 25 11.63 4.50 -16.18
CA LEU A 25 10.26 4.70 -16.68
C LEU A 25 9.53 5.91 -16.04
N GLY A 26 10.17 6.67 -15.16
CA GLY A 26 9.57 7.73 -14.34
C GLY A 26 8.68 8.71 -15.11
N PRO A 27 9.15 9.30 -16.22
CA PRO A 27 8.32 10.19 -17.04
C PRO A 27 7.09 9.49 -17.64
N LEU A 28 7.24 8.24 -18.05
CA LEU A 28 6.16 7.43 -18.63
C LEU A 28 5.12 7.04 -17.58
N LEU A 29 5.55 6.65 -16.38
CA LEU A 29 4.65 6.43 -15.24
C LEU A 29 3.90 7.71 -14.89
N GLY A 30 4.58 8.86 -14.84
CA GLY A 30 3.96 10.15 -14.55
C GLY A 30 2.82 10.48 -15.54
N ARG A 31 3.04 10.24 -16.83
CA ARG A 31 2.00 10.39 -17.86
C ARG A 31 0.87 9.39 -17.70
N ALA A 32 1.17 8.13 -17.41
CA ALA A 32 0.16 7.10 -17.15
C ALA A 32 -0.76 7.49 -15.97
N TRP A 33 -0.18 8.02 -14.88
CA TRP A 33 -0.93 8.54 -13.73
C TRP A 33 -1.81 9.73 -14.09
N GLN A 34 -1.31 10.67 -14.90
CA GLN A 34 -2.11 11.79 -15.39
C GLN A 34 -3.32 11.30 -16.19
N ILE A 35 -3.11 10.37 -17.12
CA ILE A 35 -4.16 9.78 -17.95
C ILE A 35 -5.19 9.05 -17.08
N GLN A 36 -4.74 8.31 -16.06
CA GLN A 36 -5.65 7.62 -15.14
C GLN A 36 -6.57 8.61 -14.40
N ARG A 37 -6.05 9.79 -13.99
CA ARG A 37 -6.86 10.85 -13.37
C ARG A 37 -7.84 11.47 -14.35
N GLN A 38 -7.42 11.70 -15.59
CA GLN A 38 -8.28 12.22 -16.65
C GLN A 38 -9.44 11.28 -16.97
N LEU A 39 -9.17 9.97 -17.09
CA LEU A 39 -10.20 8.96 -17.27
C LEU A 39 -11.18 8.91 -16.07
N ALA A 40 -10.68 9.07 -14.84
CA ALA A 40 -11.52 9.15 -13.64
C ALA A 40 -12.41 10.41 -13.61
N GLN A 41 -12.00 11.49 -14.29
CA GLN A 41 -12.79 12.71 -14.45
C GLN A 41 -13.79 12.62 -15.62
N GLY A 42 -13.78 11.52 -16.39
CA GLY A 42 -14.69 11.30 -17.51
C GLY A 42 -14.23 11.92 -18.83
N GLU A 43 -12.95 12.26 -19.00
CA GLU A 43 -12.43 12.67 -20.31
C GLU A 43 -12.54 11.51 -21.32
N GLU A 44 -13.14 11.75 -22.48
CA GLU A 44 -13.15 10.78 -23.58
C GLU A 44 -11.75 10.63 -24.19
N LYS A 45 -11.26 9.39 -24.20
CA LYS A 45 -10.01 8.95 -24.83
C LYS A 45 -10.29 7.68 -25.64
N PRO A 46 -9.44 7.31 -26.61
CA PRO A 46 -9.64 6.10 -27.43
C PRO A 46 -9.50 4.77 -26.66
N PHE A 47 -9.30 4.83 -25.34
CA PHE A 47 -9.16 3.69 -24.44
C PHE A 47 -9.92 3.98 -23.15
N ARG A 48 -10.32 2.91 -22.45
CA ARG A 48 -11.20 2.99 -21.27
C ARG A 48 -10.44 3.00 -19.95
N GLU A 49 -9.24 2.41 -19.91
CA GLU A 49 -8.46 2.23 -18.69
C GLU A 49 -6.96 2.21 -18.96
N VAL A 50 -6.17 2.39 -17.90
CA VAL A 50 -4.70 2.25 -17.91
C VAL A 50 -4.34 0.93 -17.26
N ILE A 51 -3.66 0.03 -17.99
CA ILE A 51 -3.19 -1.25 -17.48
C ILE A 51 -1.68 -1.18 -17.18
N TRP A 52 -1.29 -1.53 -15.96
CA TRP A 52 0.09 -1.46 -15.50
C TRP A 52 0.89 -2.72 -15.86
N CYS A 53 1.54 -2.71 -17.02
CA CYS A 53 2.31 -3.88 -17.49
C CYS A 53 3.77 -3.92 -17.03
N HIS A 54 4.33 -2.81 -16.52
CA HIS A 54 5.77 -2.69 -16.29
C HIS A 54 6.29 -3.42 -15.04
N SER A 55 5.41 -3.73 -14.08
CA SER A 55 5.79 -4.13 -12.72
C SER A 55 5.98 -5.63 -12.61
N GLY A 56 5.65 -6.37 -13.67
CA GLY A 56 5.62 -7.83 -13.63
C GLY A 56 4.56 -8.37 -12.66
N ASP A 57 3.53 -7.58 -12.30
CA ASP A 57 2.40 -8.03 -11.50
C ASP A 57 1.26 -8.55 -12.39
N PRO A 58 1.17 -9.87 -12.63
CA PRO A 58 0.13 -10.43 -13.48
C PRO A 58 -1.27 -10.26 -12.88
N HIS A 59 -1.39 -10.12 -11.55
CA HIS A 59 -2.68 -9.93 -10.90
C HIS A 59 -3.23 -8.53 -11.16
N ALA A 60 -2.38 -7.50 -11.12
CA ALA A 60 -2.74 -6.15 -11.53
C ALA A 60 -3.16 -6.08 -13.02
N ALA A 61 -2.61 -6.97 -13.86
CA ALA A 61 -2.99 -7.12 -15.26
C ALA A 61 -4.22 -8.06 -15.48
N GLY A 62 -4.95 -8.43 -14.43
CA GLY A 62 -6.21 -9.19 -14.53
C GLY A 62 -6.06 -10.73 -14.49
N ARG A 63 -4.86 -11.26 -14.24
CA ARG A 63 -4.67 -12.71 -14.08
C ARG A 63 -5.30 -13.20 -12.77
N ARG A 64 -6.23 -14.15 -12.89
CA ARG A 64 -6.85 -14.79 -11.72
C ARG A 64 -5.78 -15.47 -10.84
N PRO A 65 -5.84 -15.29 -9.51
CA PRO A 65 -4.94 -15.97 -8.60
C PRO A 65 -5.09 -17.49 -8.63
N VAL A 66 -3.97 -18.20 -8.43
CA VAL A 66 -3.97 -19.66 -8.26
C VAL A 66 -4.66 -20.00 -6.93
N THR A 67 -5.69 -20.83 -7.00
CA THR A 67 -6.59 -21.11 -5.87
C THR A 67 -5.92 -21.93 -4.77
N PHE A 68 -5.17 -22.97 -5.14
CA PHE A 68 -4.49 -23.86 -4.20
C PHE A 68 -3.56 -23.11 -3.24
N LEU A 69 -2.69 -22.23 -3.77
CA LEU A 69 -1.73 -21.47 -2.95
C LEU A 69 -2.41 -20.54 -1.94
N ARG A 70 -3.57 -19.97 -2.29
CA ARG A 70 -4.34 -19.11 -1.38
C ARG A 70 -5.07 -19.92 -0.30
N GLN A 71 -5.54 -21.12 -0.64
CA GLN A 71 -6.18 -22.03 0.31
C GLN A 71 -5.19 -22.51 1.38
N VAL A 72 -3.97 -22.88 0.97
CA VAL A 72 -2.90 -23.31 1.90
C VAL A 72 -2.51 -22.15 2.82
N ARG A 73 -2.19 -20.97 2.25
CA ARG A 73 -1.80 -19.79 3.03
C ARG A 73 -2.88 -19.32 4.00
N SER A 74 -4.16 -19.57 3.73
CA SER A 74 -5.26 -19.23 4.64
C SER A 74 -5.39 -20.20 5.82
N LYS A 75 -4.89 -21.43 5.67
CA LYS A 75 -4.92 -22.46 6.72
C LYS A 75 -3.72 -22.34 7.66
N ASP A 76 -2.63 -21.76 7.17
CA ASP A 76 -1.46 -21.48 7.99
C ASP A 76 -1.77 -20.33 8.97
N PRO A 77 -1.70 -20.56 10.29
CA PRO A 77 -1.76 -19.46 11.23
C PRO A 77 -0.63 -18.46 10.91
N PRO A 78 -0.84 -17.15 11.09
CA PRO A 78 0.20 -16.17 10.86
C PRO A 78 1.40 -16.49 11.75
N CYS A 79 2.47 -17.00 11.15
CA CYS A 79 3.74 -17.17 11.83
C CYS A 79 4.40 -15.79 11.88
N SER A 80 4.06 -15.01 12.90
CA SER A 80 4.74 -13.76 13.19
C SER A 80 5.78 -14.02 14.30
N PRO A 81 7.08 -14.14 13.98
CA PRO A 81 8.15 -14.13 14.99
C PRO A 81 8.42 -12.72 15.51
N TRP A 82 7.82 -11.69 14.90
CA TRP A 82 7.89 -10.31 15.37
C TRP A 82 6.54 -9.93 15.96
N GLY A 83 6.57 -9.71 17.27
CA GLY A 83 5.43 -9.77 18.16
C GLY A 83 4.40 -8.68 17.98
N ALA A 84 3.33 -8.89 18.73
CA ALA A 84 2.30 -7.94 19.08
C ALA A 84 2.86 -6.71 19.82
N GLN A 85 3.73 -5.92 19.18
CA GLN A 85 4.23 -4.65 19.71
C GLN A 85 3.75 -3.50 18.84
N ARG A 86 2.43 -3.25 18.86
CA ARG A 86 1.88 -1.94 18.47
C ARG A 86 0.43 -1.75 18.96
N ALA A 87 0.27 -1.82 20.27
CA ALA A 87 -0.91 -1.28 20.96
C ALA A 87 -0.50 -0.64 22.30
N ALA A 88 0.49 0.24 22.25
CA ALA A 88 0.70 1.24 23.30
C ALA A 88 0.72 2.61 22.61
N GLY A 89 -0.46 3.06 22.17
CA GLY A 89 -0.70 4.49 22.00
C GLY A 89 -0.67 5.19 23.36
N PRO A 90 -0.50 6.52 23.40
CA PRO A 90 -0.44 7.27 24.65
C PRO A 90 -1.68 7.02 25.52
N ALA A 91 -1.46 6.84 26.81
CA ALA A 91 -2.48 6.53 27.80
C ALA A 91 -3.62 7.56 27.76
N GLY A 92 -4.86 7.10 27.54
CA GLY A 92 -6.05 7.93 27.68
C GLY A 92 -7.15 7.76 26.64
N MET A 93 -6.97 6.96 25.58
CA MET A 93 -8.06 6.70 24.62
C MET A 93 -8.66 5.29 24.83
N PRO A 94 -9.99 5.16 24.96
CA PRO A 94 -10.62 3.84 25.02
C PRO A 94 -10.42 3.10 23.69
N PRO A 95 -10.26 1.77 23.71
CA PRO A 95 -10.09 0.98 22.51
C PRO A 95 -11.33 1.12 21.61
N THR A 96 -11.14 1.63 20.39
CA THR A 96 -12.22 1.81 19.40
C THR A 96 -12.62 0.51 18.68
N SER A 97 -12.13 -0.63 19.17
CA SER A 97 -12.43 -1.94 18.60
C SER A 97 -12.74 -2.92 19.73
N PRO A 98 -13.83 -3.70 19.65
CA PRO A 98 -14.10 -4.73 20.64
C PRO A 98 -12.92 -5.72 20.68
N PRO A 99 -12.56 -6.25 21.86
CA PRO A 99 -11.54 -7.30 21.94
C PRO A 99 -11.99 -8.47 21.06
N ALA A 100 -11.07 -8.96 20.22
CA ALA A 100 -11.33 -10.12 19.39
C ALA A 100 -11.83 -11.26 20.29
N ALA A 101 -13.04 -11.74 20.01
CA ALA A 101 -13.64 -12.83 20.76
C ALA A 101 -12.68 -14.04 20.75
N PRO A 102 -12.47 -14.72 21.88
CA PRO A 102 -11.63 -15.91 21.90
C PRO A 102 -12.22 -16.94 20.94
N CYS A 103 -11.41 -17.40 19.99
CA CYS A 103 -11.78 -18.44 19.05
C CYS A 103 -12.10 -19.72 19.84
N VAL A 104 -13.39 -20.02 20.01
CA VAL A 104 -13.85 -21.32 20.51
C VAL A 104 -13.49 -22.35 19.44
N ARG A 105 -12.50 -23.18 19.76
CA ARG A 105 -12.07 -24.30 18.92
C ARG A 105 -13.17 -25.37 19.00
N GLY A 106 -14.06 -25.41 18.00
CA GLY A 106 -15.02 -26.49 17.86
C GLY A 106 -14.30 -27.78 17.49
N ASN A 107 -14.32 -28.77 18.38
CA ASN A 107 -13.92 -30.13 18.05
C ASN A 107 -14.97 -30.76 17.13
N SER A 108 -14.51 -31.34 16.02
CA SER A 108 -15.17 -32.47 15.36
C SER A 108 -14.34 -33.71 15.63
#